data_AF-A0A162Q646-F1
#
_entry.id   AF-A0A162Q646-F1
#
_cell.length_a   1.000
_cell.length_b   1.000
_cell.length_c   1.000
_cell.angle_alpha   90.00
_cell.angle_beta   90.00
_cell.angle_gamma   90.00
#
_symmetry.space_group_name_H-M   'P 1'
#
loop_
_entity.id
_entity.type
_entity.pdbx_description
1 polymer ?
#
loop_
_entity_poly.entity_id
_entity_poly.type
_entity_poly.pdbx_seq_one_letter_code
_entity_poly.pdbx_strand_id
1 'polypeptide(L)' 'MTLVRYKVVSPSQWQVVECRSASVPTSFSGTVQYTGVFELFAFLLLDIAEQQAVFHQLELESSGLLKVPLEETVAHHLM' A
#
# COMPACT_ATOMS: atom_id res chain seq x y z
N MET A 1 7.34 19.70 13.25
CA MET A 1 8.51 18.85 13.00
C MET A 1 8.54 18.59 11.49
N THR A 2 9.68 18.74 10.82
CA THR A 2 9.77 18.56 9.37
C THR A 2 10.34 17.19 9.06
N LEU A 3 9.64 16.38 8.26
CA LEU A 3 10.15 15.11 7.76
C LEU A 3 11.01 15.38 6.54
N VAL A 4 12.26 14.94 6.59
CA VAL A 4 13.22 15.10 5.50
C VAL A 4 13.66 13.72 5.04
N ARG A 5 13.47 13.43 3.75
CA ARG A 5 13.94 12.20 3.12
C ARG A 5 15.25 12.46 2.39
N TYR A 6 16.24 11.63 2.71
CA TYR A 6 17.53 11.63 2.04
C TYR A 6 17.61 10.46 1.07
N LYS A 7 18.16 10.69 -0.12
CA LYS A 7 18.50 9.64 -1.09
C LYS A 7 19.93 9.90 -1.56
N VAL A 8 20.80 8.91 -1.40
CA VAL A 8 22.16 8.96 -1.96
C VAL A 8 22.06 8.68 -3.46
N VAL A 9 22.57 9.59 -4.28
CA VAL A 9 22.60 9.46 -5.75
C VAL A 9 23.99 9.02 -6.21
N SER A 10 25.05 9.52 -5.55
CA SER A 10 26.44 9.11 -5.74
C SER A 10 27.27 9.40 -4.47
N PRO A 11 28.53 8.93 -4.36
CA PRO A 11 29.36 9.15 -3.16
C PRO A 11 29.51 10.62 -2.75
N SER A 12 29.42 11.55 -3.70
CA SER A 12 29.52 12.99 -3.49
C SER A 12 28.21 13.75 -3.70
N GLN A 13 27.09 13.06 -4.04
CA GLN A 13 25.84 13.71 -4.40
C GLN A 13 24.63 13.09 -3.70
N TRP A 14 23.93 13.93 -2.94
CA TRP A 14 22.82 13.54 -2.10
C TRP A 14 21.60 14.37 -2.50
N GLN A 15 20.47 13.70 -2.70
CA GLN A 15 19.20 14.33 -2.96
C GLN A 15 18.42 14.41 -1.64
N VAL A 16 18.03 15.63 -1.28
CA VAL A 16 17.21 15.89 -0.09
C VAL A 16 15.83 16.32 -0.57
N VAL A 17 14.79 15.66 -0.08
CA VAL A 17 13.40 16.03 -0.33
C VAL A 17 12.75 16.34 1.00
N GLU A 18 12.28 17.58 1.17
CA GLU A 18 11.45 17.93 2.30
C GLU A 18 10.06 17.34 2.09
N CYS A 19 9.73 16.30 2.87
CA CYS A 19 8.48 15.58 2.77
C CYS A 19 7.41 16.26 3.64
N ARG A 20 7.14 17.55 3.36
CA ARG A 20 6.16 18.42 4.02
C ARG A 20 6.24 18.50 5.55
N SER A 21 5.87 19.67 6.07
CA SER A 21 5.68 19.91 7.49
C SER A 21 4.31 19.38 7.94
N ALA A 22 4.29 18.23 8.59
CA ALA A 22 3.13 17.82 9.39
C ALA A 22 3.36 18.24 10.84
N SER A 23 2.37 18.88 11.46
CA SER A 23 2.36 19.20 12.88
C SER A 23 2.15 17.92 13.69
N VAL A 24 3.20 17.11 13.82
CA VAL A 24 3.18 15.91 14.67
C VAL A 24 2.88 16.36 16.10
N PRO A 25 1.82 15.85 16.73
CA PRO A 25 1.48 16.24 18.08
C PRO A 25 2.57 15.76 19.04
N THR A 26 3.12 16.69 19.81
CA THR A 26 4.14 16.40 20.85
C THR A 26 3.53 16.31 22.24
N SER A 27 2.22 16.58 22.36
CA SER A 27 1.46 16.49 23.61
C SER A 27 0.40 15.41 23.49
N PHE A 28 0.10 14.76 24.61
CA PHE A 28 -0.88 13.68 24.67
C PHE A 28 -2.28 14.13 24.18
N SER A 29 -2.71 15.35 24.52
CA SER A 29 -3.97 15.93 24.04
C SER A 29 -3.99 16.11 22.52
N GLY A 30 -2.87 16.49 21.91
CA GLY A 30 -2.73 16.56 20.47
C GLY A 30 -2.72 15.18 19.80
N THR A 31 -2.16 14.16 20.46
CA THR A 31 -2.15 12.78 19.95
C THR A 31 -3.57 12.23 19.82
N VAL A 32 -4.44 12.51 20.80
CA VAL A 32 -5.85 12.10 20.77
C VAL A 32 -6.59 12.71 19.57
N GLN A 33 -6.28 13.95 19.19
CA GLN A 33 -6.87 14.59 18.00
C GLN A 33 -6.39 13.94 16.70
N TYR A 34 -5.19 13.38 16.69
CA TYR A 34 -4.64 12.66 15.54
C TYR A 34 -5.14 11.22 15.41
N THR A 35 -5.80 10.66 16.42
CA THR A 35 -6.37 9.30 16.36
C THR A 35 -7.31 9.15 15.17
N GLY A 36 -8.18 10.13 14.89
CA GLY A 36 -9.07 10.09 13.73
C GLY A 36 -8.35 10.11 12.39
N VAL A 37 -7.15 10.72 12.32
CA VAL A 37 -6.30 10.68 11.12
C VAL A 37 -5.71 9.27 10.96
N PHE A 38 -5.23 8.66 12.04
CA PHE A 38 -4.73 7.28 11.99
C PHE A 38 -5.82 6.27 11.65
N GLU A 39 -7.04 6.44 12.17
CA GLU A 39 -8.21 5.63 11.83
C GLU A 39 -8.55 5.76 10.34
N LEU A 40 -8.53 6.97 9.78
CA LEU A 40 -8.73 7.19 8.35
C LEU A 40 -7.65 6.48 7.52
N PHE A 41 -6.38 6.57 7.91
CA PHE A 41 -5.31 5.86 7.21
C PHE A 41 -5.45 4.34 7.30
N ALA A 42 -5.84 3.81 8.46
CA ALA A 42 -6.11 2.38 8.63
C ALA A 42 -7.27 1.93 7.74
N PHE A 43 -8.36 2.70 7.70
CA PHE A 43 -9.50 2.44 6.82
C PHE A 43 -9.07 2.42 5.35
N LEU A 44 -8.38 3.48 4.88
CA LEU A 44 -7.89 3.56 3.50
C LEU A 44 -6.94 2.40 3.16
N LEU A 45 -6.09 1.98 4.10
CA LEU A 45 -5.16 0.88 3.88
C LEU A 45 -5.88 -0.47 3.72
N LEU A 46 -6.93 -0.70 4.51
CA LEU A 46 -7.78 -1.89 4.39
C LEU A 46 -8.57 -1.87 3.07
N ASP A 47 -9.14 -0.72 2.73
CA ASP A 47 -9.92 -0.54 1.51
C ASP A 47 -9.05 -0.72 0.24
N ILE A 48 -7.78 -0.30 0.28
CA ILE A 48 -6.82 -0.55 -0.82
C ILE A 48 -6.64 -2.04 -1.08
N ALA A 49 -6.57 -2.87 -0.04
CA ALA A 49 -6.41 -4.32 -0.21
C ALA A 49 -7.65 -4.95 -0.87
N GLU A 50 -8.85 -4.50 -0.48
CA GLU A 50 -10.09 -4.93 -1.12
C GLU A 50 -10.17 -4.45 -2.58
N GLN A 51 -9.83 -3.19 -2.84
CA GLN A 51 -9.78 -2.65 -4.20
C GLN A 51 -8.78 -3.41 -5.08
N GLN A 52 -7.60 -3.77 -4.56
CA GLN A 52 -6.63 -4.58 -5.29
C GLN A 52 -7.17 -5.97 -5.66
N ALA A 53 -7.91 -6.62 -4.77
CA ALA A 53 -8.55 -7.89 -5.05
C ALA A 53 -9.60 -7.75 -6.17
N VAL A 54 -10.41 -6.69 -6.12
CA VAL A 54 -11.40 -6.39 -7.17
C VAL A 54 -10.73 -6.10 -8.50
N PHE A 55 -9.69 -5.27 -8.54
CA PHE A 55 -8.95 -4.99 -9.78
C PHE A 55 -8.32 -6.24 -10.37
N HIS A 56 -7.71 -7.08 -9.54
CA HIS A 56 -7.14 -8.34 -10.00
C HIS A 56 -8.21 -9.27 -10.61
N GLN A 57 -9.39 -9.33 -9.99
CA GLN A 57 -10.50 -10.11 -10.52
C GLN A 57 -11.00 -9.56 -11.87
N LEU A 58 -11.12 -8.24 -11.99
CA LEU A 58 -11.50 -7.58 -13.26
C LEU A 58 -10.45 -7.81 -14.36
N GLU A 59 -9.16 -7.80 -14.01
CA GLU A 59 -8.08 -8.13 -14.94
C GLU A 59 -8.20 -9.58 -15.44
N LEU A 60 -8.45 -10.54 -14.52
CA LEU A 60 -8.68 -11.94 -14.88
C LEU A 60 -9.89 -12.08 -15.82
N GLU A 61 -11.00 -11.43 -15.52
CA GLU A 61 -12.19 -11.42 -16.37
C GLU A 61 -11.91 -10.81 -17.75
N SER A 62 -11.17 -9.70 -17.80
CA SER A 62 -10.79 -9.03 -19.05
C SER A 62 -9.81 -9.85 -19.89
N SER A 63 -9.02 -10.71 -19.26
CA SER A 63 -8.03 -11.56 -19.95
C SER A 63 -8.68 -12.72 -20.72
N GLY A 64 -9.97 -12.99 -20.50
CA GLY A 64 -10.68 -14.14 -21.08
C GLY A 64 -10.21 -15.49 -20.53
N LEU A 65 -9.36 -15.50 -19.49
CA LEU A 65 -8.87 -16.71 -18.84
C LEU A 65 -9.88 -17.17 -17.78
N LEU A 66 -10.37 -18.40 -17.93
CA LEU A 66 -11.21 -19.06 -16.93
C LEU A 66 -10.32 -19.71 -15.86
N LYS A 67 -10.66 -19.49 -14.59
CA LYS A 67 -10.02 -20.17 -13.46
C LYS A 67 -10.49 -21.63 -13.48
N VAL A 68 -9.60 -22.56 -13.77
CA VAL A 68 -9.89 -24.01 -13.81
C VAL A 68 -9.49 -24.64 -12.47
N PRO A 69 -10.35 -25.46 -11.83
CA PRO A 69 -9.98 -26.21 -10.63
C PRO A 69 -8.72 -27.05 -10.85
N LEU A 70 -7.85 -27.16 -9.83
CA LEU A 70 -6.57 -27.87 -9.96
C LEU A 70 -6.78 -29.32 -10.41
N GLU A 71 -7.82 -29.97 -9.90
CA GLU A 71 -8.23 -31.34 -10.21
C GLU A 71 -8.51 -31.54 -11.71
N GLU A 72 -8.96 -30.50 -12.41
CA GLU A 72 -9.25 -30.51 -13.85
C GLU A 72 -8.02 -30.12 -14.69
N THR A 73 -6.90 -29.76 -14.07
CA THR A 73 -5.69 -29.40 -14.79
C THR A 73 -4.93 -30.65 -15.25
N VAL A 74 -4.26 -30.53 -16.40
CA VAL A 74 -3.40 -31.59 -16.95
C VAL A 74 -2.28 -31.97 -15.98
N ALA A 75 -1.79 -31.01 -15.18
CA ALA A 75 -0.77 -31.26 -14.18
C ALA A 75 -1.22 -32.22 -13.07
N HIS A 76 -2.49 -32.16 -12.66
CA HIS A 76 -3.06 -33.07 -11.66
C HIS A 76 -3.20 -34.51 -12.18
N HIS A 77 -3.42 -34.69 -13.49
CA HIS A 77 -3.56 -36.01 -14.12
C HIS A 77 -2.21 -36.66 -14.49
N LEU A 78 -1.10 -35.95 -14.31
CA LEU A 78 0.26 -36.42 -14.60
C LEU A 78 1.05 -36.81 -13.34
N MET A 79 0.46 -36.65 -12.15
CA MET A 79 0.94 -37.19 -10.87
C MET A 79 0.18 -38.46 -10.49
#